data_AF-A0A2V9D5Q1-F1
#
_entry.id   AF-A0A2V9D5Q1-F1
#
_cell.length_a   1.000
_cell.length_b   1.000
_cell.length_c   1.000
_cell.angle_alpha   90.00
_cell.angle_beta   90.00
_cell.angle_gamma   90.00
#
_symmetry.space_group_name_H-M   'P 1'
#
loop_
_entity.id
_entity.type
_entity.pdbx_description
1 polymer ?
#
loop_
_entity_poly.entity_id
_entity_poly.type
_entity_poly.pdbx_seq_one_letter_code
_entity_poly.pdbx_strand_id
1 'polypeptide(L)'
;MRKAKAQDPQSFWSRHALKILGLAVLLLAIHDVFGSHGLLAMRHTQSQIQQLRGEIDRLNQENNNLNKQVQSLRTDPKAVERIAREEMGLARPGEMIFKLPDQPQENHGAAKKP
;
A
#
# COMPACT_ATOMS: atom_id res chain seq x y z
N MET A 1 30.66 -85.70 -16.00
CA MET A 1 30.12 -84.49 -16.65
C MET A 1 29.05 -83.84 -15.78
N ARG A 2 29.24 -82.59 -15.30
CA ARG A 2 28.17 -81.60 -14.98
C ARG A 2 28.82 -80.27 -14.57
N LYS A 3 28.24 -79.18 -15.05
CA LYS A 3 28.88 -77.90 -15.41
C LYS A 3 29.10 -76.97 -14.21
N ALA A 4 30.24 -76.27 -14.18
CA ALA A 4 30.48 -75.12 -13.31
C ALA A 4 29.74 -73.89 -13.88
N LYS A 5 28.87 -73.29 -13.07
CA LYS A 5 28.09 -72.09 -13.42
C LYS A 5 28.93 -70.87 -13.10
N ALA A 6 29.44 -70.19 -14.13
CA ALA A 6 30.09 -68.89 -13.98
C ALA A 6 29.10 -67.90 -13.36
N GLN A 7 29.52 -67.18 -12.32
CA GLN A 7 28.75 -66.10 -11.71
C GLN A 7 28.87 -64.86 -12.60
N ASP A 8 27.77 -64.46 -13.25
CA ASP A 8 27.75 -63.33 -14.16
C ASP A 8 27.92 -61.99 -13.41
N PRO A 9 28.91 -61.15 -13.80
CA PRO A 9 29.16 -59.83 -13.19
C PRO A 9 27.99 -58.84 -13.36
N GLN A 10 27.05 -59.16 -14.26
CA GLN A 10 25.87 -58.37 -14.58
C GLN A 10 24.83 -58.31 -13.43
N SER A 11 24.82 -59.32 -12.55
CA SER A 11 23.90 -59.37 -11.39
C SER A 11 24.31 -58.43 -10.26
N PHE A 12 25.59 -58.03 -10.19
CA PHE A 12 26.09 -57.11 -9.16
C PHE A 12 25.63 -55.68 -9.48
N TRP A 13 25.85 -55.25 -10.72
CA TRP A 13 25.48 -53.90 -11.19
C TRP A 13 23.98 -53.67 -11.16
N SER A 14 23.15 -54.64 -11.56
CA SER A 14 21.69 -54.51 -11.52
C SER A 14 21.11 -54.38 -10.10
N ARG A 15 21.71 -55.07 -9.12
CA ARG A 15 21.30 -54.98 -7.70
C ARG A 15 21.67 -53.65 -7.06
N HIS A 16 22.82 -53.09 -7.43
CA HIS A 16 23.26 -51.79 -6.93
C HIS A 16 22.64 -50.62 -7.70
N ALA A 17 22.35 -50.79 -9.00
CA ALA A 17 21.73 -49.78 -9.85
C ALA A 17 20.37 -49.33 -9.31
N LEU A 18 19.53 -50.26 -8.82
CA LEU A 18 18.23 -49.90 -8.25
C LEU A 18 18.37 -49.07 -6.96
N LYS A 19 19.37 -49.38 -6.13
CA LYS A 19 19.66 -48.63 -4.90
C LYS A 19 20.21 -47.24 -5.21
N ILE A 20 21.12 -47.14 -6.19
CA ILE A 20 21.68 -45.87 -6.65
C ILE A 20 20.60 -45.00 -7.26
N LEU A 21 19.71 -45.57 -8.08
CA LEU A 21 18.57 -44.88 -8.66
C LEU A 21 17.62 -44.36 -7.57
N GLY A 22 17.30 -45.21 -6.57
CA GLY A 22 16.49 -44.79 -5.43
C GLY A 22 17.12 -43.66 -4.62
N LEU A 23 18.43 -43.72 -4.38
CA LEU A 23 19.18 -42.67 -3.70
C LEU A 23 19.19 -41.37 -4.52
N ALA A 24 19.38 -41.45 -5.84
CA ALA A 24 19.36 -40.29 -6.73
C ALA A 24 17.97 -39.61 -6.75
N VAL A 25 16.89 -40.39 -6.83
CA VAL A 25 15.51 -39.86 -6.76
C VAL A 25 15.24 -39.22 -5.40
N LEU A 26 15.71 -39.83 -4.31
CA LEU A 26 15.58 -39.28 -2.96
C LEU A 26 16.31 -37.93 -2.83
N LEU A 27 17.54 -37.86 -3.33
CA LEU A 27 18.34 -36.62 -3.31
C LEU A 27 17.70 -35.53 -4.17
N LEU A 28 17.15 -35.88 -5.34
CA LEU A 28 16.39 -34.95 -6.17
C LEU A 28 15.12 -34.46 -5.47
N ALA A 29 14.37 -35.35 -4.81
CA ALA A 29 13.18 -34.97 -4.06
C ALA A 29 13.51 -34.05 -2.88
N ILE A 30 14.59 -34.31 -2.15
CA ILE A 30 15.07 -33.42 -1.08
C ILE A 30 15.51 -32.09 -1.66
N HIS A 31 16.27 -32.09 -2.76
CA HIS A 31 16.70 -30.85 -3.41
C HIS A 31 15.54 -30.02 -3.97
N ASP A 32 14.50 -30.65 -4.52
CA ASP A 32 13.33 -29.96 -5.04
C ASP A 32 12.47 -29.37 -3.91
N VAL A 33 12.40 -30.06 -2.76
CA VAL A 33 11.67 -29.60 -1.57
C VAL A 33 12.43 -28.52 -0.79
N PHE A 34 13.76 -28.64 -0.67
CA PHE A 34 14.63 -27.72 0.08
C PHE A 34 15.33 -26.67 -0.80
N GLY A 35 15.24 -26.78 -2.12
CA GLY A 35 15.77 -25.82 -3.07
C GLY A 35 15.04 -24.49 -2.93
N SER A 36 15.74 -23.40 -3.23
CA SER A 36 15.31 -22.01 -3.04
C SER A 36 13.97 -21.63 -3.69
N HIS A 37 13.34 -22.52 -4.47
CA HIS A 37 12.03 -22.35 -5.14
C HIS A 37 11.06 -23.53 -4.87
N GLY A 38 11.26 -24.32 -3.81
CA GLY A 38 10.37 -25.44 -3.47
C GLY A 38 8.94 -24.99 -3.17
N LEU A 39 7.97 -25.90 -3.30
CA LEU A 39 6.51 -25.67 -3.10
C LEU A 39 6.14 -24.89 -1.83
N LEU A 40 6.98 -24.93 -0.80
CA LEU A 40 6.85 -24.17 0.44
C LEU A 40 7.06 -22.65 0.27
N ALA A 41 8.02 -22.24 -0.56
CA ALA A 41 8.28 -20.83 -0.87
C ALA A 41 7.10 -20.19 -1.62
N MET A 42 6.46 -20.94 -2.53
CA MET A 42 5.28 -20.50 -3.27
C MET A 42 4.12 -20.13 -2.33
N ARG A 43 3.94 -20.87 -1.22
CA ARG A 43 2.84 -20.61 -0.26
C ARG A 43 3.07 -19.34 0.55
N HIS A 44 4.29 -19.09 0.99
CA HIS A 44 4.62 -17.83 1.69
C HIS A 44 4.48 -16.62 0.77
N THR A 45 4.95 -16.73 -0.47
CA THR A 45 4.81 -15.65 -1.47
C THR A 45 3.34 -15.37 -1.80
N GLN A 46 2.49 -16.39 -1.90
CA GLN A 46 1.06 -16.17 -2.13
C GLN A 46 0.36 -15.47 -0.96
N SER A 47 0.70 -15.80 0.28
CA SER A 47 0.13 -15.12 1.45
C SER A 47 0.54 -13.64 1.49
N GLN A 48 1.81 -13.33 1.20
CA GLN A 48 2.29 -11.95 1.11
C GLN A 48 1.59 -11.17 -0.01
N ILE A 49 1.39 -11.79 -1.19
CA ILE A 49 0.65 -11.17 -2.29
C ILE A 49 -0.80 -10.86 -1.88
N GLN A 50 -1.47 -11.76 -1.16
CA GLN A 50 -2.84 -11.54 -0.70
C GLN A 50 -2.93 -10.42 0.34
N GLN A 51 -1.99 -10.39 1.30
CA GLN A 51 -1.93 -9.33 2.30
C GLN A 51 -1.70 -7.96 1.66
N LEU A 52 -0.73 -7.87 0.75
CA LEU A 52 -0.38 -6.61 0.08
C LEU A 52 -1.53 -6.12 -0.82
N ARG A 53 -2.25 -7.02 -1.49
CA ARG A 53 -3.46 -6.67 -2.25
C ARG A 53 -4.56 -6.11 -1.35
N GLY A 54 -4.80 -6.74 -0.19
CA GLY A 54 -5.78 -6.23 0.78
C GLY A 54 -5.42 -4.84 1.31
N GLU A 55 -4.13 -4.58 1.52
CA GLU A 55 -3.65 -3.26 1.94
C GLU A 55 -3.85 -2.19 0.85
N ILE A 56 -3.56 -2.53 -0.41
CA ILE A 56 -3.81 -1.65 -1.57
C ILE A 56 -5.30 -1.31 -1.67
N ASP A 57 -6.20 -2.30 -1.54
CA ASP A 57 -7.63 -2.06 -1.63
C ASP A 57 -8.14 -1.15 -0.49
N ARG A 58 -7.64 -1.37 0.73
CA ARG A 58 -7.95 -0.50 1.88
C ARG A 58 -7.48 0.93 1.64
N LEU A 59 -6.24 1.12 1.21
CA LEU A 59 -5.67 2.45 0.93
C LEU A 59 -6.42 3.15 -0.21
N ASN A 60 -6.82 2.43 -1.25
CA ASN A 60 -7.63 2.98 -2.34
C ASN A 60 -9.01 3.44 -1.86
N GLN A 61 -9.67 2.68 -0.99
CA GLN A 61 -10.95 3.08 -0.39
C GLN A 61 -10.80 4.33 0.48
N GLU A 62 -9.76 4.38 1.31
CA GLU A 62 -9.46 5.54 2.16
C GLU A 62 -9.17 6.78 1.32
N ASN A 63 -8.36 6.66 0.27
CA ASN A 63 -8.06 7.75 -0.64
C ASN A 63 -9.33 8.27 -1.35
N ASN A 64 -10.18 7.36 -1.84
CA ASN A 64 -11.46 7.74 -2.43
C ASN A 64 -12.38 8.48 -1.45
N ASN A 65 -12.43 8.05 -0.20
CA ASN A 65 -13.23 8.70 0.84
C ASN A 65 -12.67 10.08 1.21
N LEU A 66 -11.35 10.21 1.30
CA LEU A 66 -10.69 11.50 1.54
C LEU A 66 -10.89 12.46 0.37
N ASN A 67 -10.80 11.98 -0.88
CA ASN A 67 -11.08 12.81 -2.05
C ASN A 67 -12.53 13.29 -2.08
N LYS A 68 -13.50 12.44 -1.72
CA LYS A 68 -14.90 12.86 -1.58
C LYS A 68 -15.09 13.91 -0.50
N GLN A 69 -14.40 13.78 0.64
CA GLN A 69 -14.43 14.78 1.72
C GLN A 69 -13.80 16.11 1.29
N VAL A 70 -12.63 16.07 0.64
CA VAL A 70 -11.99 17.26 0.08
C VAL A 70 -12.91 17.91 -0.95
N GLN A 71 -13.54 17.12 -1.81
CA GLN A 71 -14.48 17.63 -2.78
C GLN A 71 -15.67 18.27 -2.07
N SER A 72 -16.32 17.62 -1.11
CA SER A 72 -17.44 18.23 -0.36
C SER A 72 -17.04 19.50 0.39
N LEU A 73 -15.84 19.55 0.99
CA LEU A 73 -15.32 20.73 1.67
C LEU A 73 -14.99 21.87 0.71
N ARG A 74 -14.54 21.55 -0.51
CA ARG A 74 -14.31 22.53 -1.58
C ARG A 74 -15.59 22.97 -2.30
N THR A 75 -16.66 22.19 -2.22
CA THR A 75 -17.92 22.45 -2.95
C THR A 75 -18.75 23.56 -2.30
N ASP A 76 -18.33 24.14 -1.16
CA ASP A 76 -18.83 25.43 -0.69
C ASP A 76 -17.81 26.57 -0.91
N PRO A 77 -17.60 27.00 -2.17
CA PRO A 77 -16.70 28.10 -2.47
C PRO A 77 -17.16 29.41 -1.82
N LYS A 78 -18.43 29.54 -1.42
CA LYS A 78 -18.92 30.71 -0.66
C LYS A 78 -18.40 30.70 0.78
N ALA A 79 -18.32 29.53 1.43
CA ALA A 79 -17.72 29.43 2.75
C ALA A 79 -16.21 29.74 2.72
N VAL A 80 -15.50 29.24 1.70
CA VAL A 80 -14.07 29.54 1.51
C VAL A 80 -13.84 31.02 1.22
N GLU A 81 -14.65 31.61 0.34
CA GLU A 81 -14.60 33.04 0.03
C GLU A 81 -14.93 33.90 1.25
N ARG A 82 -15.93 33.50 2.04
CA ARG A 82 -16.30 34.19 3.28
C ARG A 82 -15.15 34.21 4.27
N ILE A 83 -14.50 33.07 4.54
CA ILE A 83 -13.33 33.00 5.44
C ILE A 83 -12.17 33.84 4.88
N ALA A 84 -11.92 33.79 3.57
CA ALA A 84 -10.86 34.59 2.95
C ALA A 84 -11.09 36.10 3.10
N ARG A 85 -12.34 36.56 2.98
CA ARG A 85 -12.72 37.98 3.11
C ARG A 85 -12.79 38.44 4.56
N GLU A 86 -13.39 37.65 5.44
CA GLU A 86 -13.66 38.03 6.84
C GLU A 86 -12.43 37.88 7.73
N GLU A 87 -11.74 36.73 7.66
CA GLU A 87 -10.66 36.40 8.60
C GLU A 87 -9.28 36.82 8.08
N MET A 88 -9.05 36.66 6.78
CA MET A 88 -7.73 36.96 6.17
C MET A 88 -7.70 38.31 5.44
N GLY A 89 -8.84 38.99 5.30
CA GLY A 89 -8.95 40.27 4.59
C GLY A 89 -8.49 40.20 3.13
N LEU A 90 -8.53 39.02 2.51
CA LEU A 90 -8.09 38.80 1.13
C LEU A 90 -9.20 39.17 0.15
N ALA A 91 -8.80 39.75 -0.98
CA ALA A 91 -9.67 40.09 -2.11
C ALA A 91 -9.12 39.46 -3.39
N ARG A 92 -9.97 39.28 -4.41
CA ARG A 92 -9.52 38.72 -5.70
C ARG A 92 -8.63 39.74 -6.45
N PRO A 93 -7.75 39.29 -7.36
CA PRO A 93 -6.98 40.21 -8.21
C PRO A 93 -7.92 41.18 -8.95
N GLY A 94 -7.78 42.49 -8.69
CA GLY A 94 -8.62 43.55 -9.26
C GLY A 94 -9.73 44.09 -8.35
N GLU A 95 -9.93 43.53 -7.16
CA GLU A 95 -10.84 44.07 -6.13
C GLU A 95 -10.12 45.03 -5.17
N MET A 96 -10.81 46.07 -4.68
CA MET A 96 -10.27 47.06 -3.73
C MET A 96 -10.85 46.86 -2.32
N ILE A 97 -10.00 46.85 -1.29
CA ILE A 97 -10.41 46.72 0.11
C ILE A 97 -10.64 48.11 0.71
N PHE A 98 -11.88 48.41 1.12
CA PHE A 98 -12.22 49.64 1.82
C PHE A 98 -12.18 49.41 3.34
N LYS A 99 -11.28 50.09 4.05
CA LYS A 99 -11.29 50.15 5.52
C LYS A 99 -12.01 51.42 5.93
N LEU A 100 -13.16 51.27 6.59
CA LEU A 100 -13.85 52.43 7.16
C LEU A 100 -13.08 52.89 8.40
N PRO A 101 -12.75 54.19 8.53
CA PRO A 101 -12.22 54.71 9.77
C PRO A 101 -13.28 54.57 10.87
N ASP A 102 -12.84 54.23 12.09
CA ASP A 102 -13.71 54.27 13.26
C ASP A 102 -14.34 55.67 13.32
N GLN A 103 -15.68 55.70 13.28
CA GLN A 103 -16.43 56.95 13.40
C GLN A 103 -15.89 57.67 14.64
N PRO A 104 -15.40 58.92 14.53
CA PRO A 104 -15.09 59.69 15.70
C PRO A 104 -16.36 59.69 16.54
N GLN A 105 -16.28 59.11 17.74
CA GLN A 105 -17.34 59.23 18.73
C GLN A 105 -17.53 60.74 18.93
N GLU A 106 -18.55 61.31 18.29
CA GLU A 106 -19.00 62.66 18.57
C GLU A 106 -19.43 62.67 20.03
N ASN A 107 -18.48 63.05 20.87
CA ASN A 107 -18.69 63.35 22.26
C ASN A 107 -19.63 64.55 22.30
N HIS A 108 -20.94 64.26 22.29
CA HIS A 108 -21.99 65.23 22.54
C HIS A 108 -21.94 65.64 24.02
N GLY A 109 -20.85 66.33 24.38
CA GLY A 109 -20.72 67.11 25.59
C GLY A 109 -21.65 68.30 25.45
N ALA A 110 -22.85 68.11 25.99
CA ALA A 110 -23.93 69.08 26.07
C ALA A 110 -23.41 70.52 26.24
N ALA A 111 -23.64 71.34 25.22
CA ALA A 111 -23.57 72.78 25.32
C ALA A 111 -24.58 73.25 26.38
N LYS A 112 -24.11 73.54 27.58
CA LYS A 112 -24.79 74.45 28.50
C LYS A 112 -24.16 75.84 28.33
N LYS A 113 -24.90 76.69 27.64
CA LYS A 113 -24.84 78.16 27.75
C LYS A 113 -26.29 78.65 27.92
N PRO A 114 -26.52 79.87 28.41
CA PRO A 114 -25.57 80.82 29.02
C PRO A 114 -25.49 80.71 30.56
#